data_AF-A0A8S0TPJ8-F1
#
_entry.id   AF-A0A8S0TPJ8-F1
#
_cell.length_a   1.000
_cell.length_b   1.000
_cell.length_c   1.000
_cell.angle_alpha   90.00
_cell.angle_beta   90.00
_cell.angle_gamma   90.00
#
_symmetry.space_group_name_H-M   'P 1'
#
loop_
_entity.id
_entity.type
_entity.pdbx_description
1 polymer ?
#
loop_
_entity_poly.entity_id
_entity_poly.type
_entity_poly.pdbx_seq_one_letter_code
_entity_poly.pdbx_strand_id
1 'polypeptide(L)'
;MFVMPMLQSAAELSAHTSEADDEKLEYTNLLRNGILEAYSGIFQGIKNSTKTQLLIPHALHILQFLHSIYMEKDMDDVVMKTAIGVLGDLADTLGSNASSLFQQSLSSRDILSECLSSEDHLIKESAEWARLAIGRAIYV
;
A
#
# COMPACT_ATOMS: atom_id res chain seq x y z
N MET A 1 -22.41 4.56 -1.16
CA MET A 1 -21.07 5.17 -0.98
C MET A 1 -20.46 4.49 0.24
N PHE A 2 -19.85 3.31 0.08
CA PHE A 2 -19.42 2.49 1.24
C PHE A 2 -18.07 1.78 1.07
N VAL A 3 -17.44 1.87 -0.10
CA VAL A 3 -16.27 1.03 -0.42
C VAL A 3 -15.05 1.39 0.45
N MET A 4 -14.72 2.68 0.62
CA MET A 4 -13.55 3.06 1.44
C MET A 4 -13.71 2.65 2.91
N PRO A 5 -14.82 2.98 3.62
CA PRO A 5 -14.98 2.52 5.00
C PRO A 5 -14.97 0.99 5.14
N MET A 6 -15.57 0.26 4.20
CA MET A 6 -15.56 -1.21 4.22
C MET A 6 -14.14 -1.78 4.09
N LEU A 7 -13.32 -1.23 3.17
CA LEU A 7 -11.93 -1.65 3.03
C LEU A 7 -11.10 -1.30 4.26
N GLN A 8 -11.33 -0.14 4.87
CA GLN A 8 -10.62 0.26 6.09
C GLN A 8 -10.93 -0.69 7.26
N SER A 9 -12.19 -1.08 7.45
CA SER A 9 -12.55 -2.08 8.46
C SER A 9 -11.95 -3.45 8.18
N ALA A 10 -11.88 -3.87 6.91
CA ALA A 10 -11.23 -5.13 6.53
C ALA A 10 -9.71 -5.10 6.79
N ALA A 11 -9.06 -3.97 6.48
CA ALA A 11 -7.65 -3.73 6.74
C ALA A 11 -7.32 -3.86 8.22
N GLU A 12 -8.10 -3.21 9.09
CA GLU A 12 -7.96 -3.30 10.56
C GLU A 12 -8.09 -4.74 11.06
N LEU A 13 -9.04 -5.51 10.54
CA LEU A 13 -9.22 -6.92 10.92
C LEU A 13 -8.02 -7.79 10.50
N SER A 14 -7.45 -7.52 9.32
CA SER A 14 -6.30 -8.27 8.77
C SER A 14 -4.95 -7.92 9.42
N ALA A 15 -4.89 -6.85 10.20
CA ALA A 15 -3.71 -6.38 10.93
C ALA A 15 -3.64 -6.91 12.38
N HIS A 16 -4.60 -7.74 12.80
CA HIS A 16 -4.72 -8.17 14.21
C HIS A 16 -4.79 -9.70 14.36
N THR A 17 -4.05 -10.44 13.55
CA THR A 17 -4.05 -11.91 13.59
C THR A 17 -2.85 -12.43 14.37
N SER A 18 -2.90 -12.28 15.69
CA SER A 18 -1.86 -12.75 16.62
C SER A 18 -2.03 -14.23 16.98
N GLU A 19 -2.08 -15.17 16.04
CA GLU A 19 -2.07 -16.61 16.37
C GLU A 19 -1.32 -17.46 15.33
N ALA A 20 -0.28 -18.14 15.82
CA ALA A 20 0.78 -18.85 15.11
C ALA A 20 0.37 -20.19 14.47
N ASP A 21 -0.61 -20.17 13.57
CA ASP A 21 -0.95 -21.32 12.72
C ASP A 21 -0.73 -20.96 11.24
N ASP A 22 0.04 -21.78 10.52
CA ASP A 22 0.48 -21.51 9.15
C ASP A 22 -0.72 -21.31 8.19
N GLU A 23 -1.82 -22.03 8.42
CA GLU A 23 -3.07 -21.88 7.64
C GLU A 23 -3.74 -20.52 7.87
N LYS A 24 -3.69 -20.01 9.11
CA LYS A 24 -4.21 -18.66 9.43
C LYS A 24 -3.36 -17.60 8.77
N LEU A 25 -2.04 -17.81 8.70
CA LEU A 25 -1.14 -16.85 8.05
C LEU A 25 -1.40 -16.77 6.55
N GLU A 26 -1.54 -17.91 5.86
CA GLU A 26 -1.87 -17.95 4.43
C GLU A 26 -3.21 -17.25 4.15
N TYR A 27 -4.24 -17.53 4.95
CA TYR A 27 -5.53 -16.84 4.84
C TYR A 27 -5.40 -15.33 5.07
N THR A 28 -4.63 -14.91 6.07
CA THR A 28 -4.38 -13.50 6.36
C THR A 28 -3.67 -12.81 5.19
N ASN A 29 -2.67 -13.44 4.58
CA ASN A 29 -1.98 -12.90 3.42
C ASN A 29 -2.89 -12.84 2.18
N LEU A 30 -3.75 -13.84 1.97
CA LEU A 30 -4.77 -13.79 0.91
C LEU A 30 -5.73 -12.61 1.11
N LEU A 31 -6.19 -12.38 2.35
CA LEU A 31 -7.06 -11.25 2.70
C LEU A 31 -6.34 -9.92 2.48
N ARG A 32 -5.10 -9.79 2.96
CA ARG A 32 -4.27 -8.59 2.77
C ARG A 32 -4.09 -8.29 1.28
N ASN A 33 -3.76 -9.29 0.48
CA ASN A 33 -3.60 -9.12 -0.96
C ASN A 33 -4.90 -8.64 -1.62
N GLY A 34 -6.06 -9.23 -1.28
CA GLY A 34 -7.35 -8.79 -1.80
C GLY A 34 -7.69 -7.34 -1.45
N ILE A 35 -7.37 -6.90 -0.23
CA ILE A 35 -7.56 -5.51 0.21
C ILE A 35 -6.63 -4.56 -0.57
N LEU A 36 -5.36 -4.93 -0.73
CA LEU A 36 -4.37 -4.15 -1.46
C LEU A 36 -4.73 -4.01 -2.95
N GLU A 37 -5.14 -5.11 -3.60
CA GLU A 37 -5.63 -5.08 -4.98
C GLU A 37 -6.88 -4.20 -5.14
N ALA A 38 -7.80 -4.23 -4.17
CA ALA A 38 -8.95 -3.35 -4.17
C ALA A 38 -8.55 -1.87 -4.07
N TYR A 39 -7.57 -1.52 -3.22
CA TYR A 39 -7.03 -0.16 -3.17
C TYR A 39 -6.39 0.25 -4.49
N SER A 40 -5.53 -0.61 -5.06
CA SER A 40 -4.90 -0.37 -6.37
C SER A 40 -5.94 -0.14 -7.46
N GLY A 41 -6.98 -0.99 -7.55
CA GLY A 41 -8.07 -0.83 -8.51
C GLY A 41 -8.86 0.47 -8.35
N ILE A 42 -9.10 0.92 -7.10
CA ILE A 42 -9.74 2.21 -6.84
C ILE A 42 -8.85 3.36 -7.30
N PHE A 43 -7.57 3.35 -6.93
CA PHE A 43 -6.60 4.38 -7.31
C PHE A 43 -6.50 4.51 -8.82
N GLN A 44 -6.24 3.41 -9.52
CA GLN A 44 -6.14 3.39 -10.97
C GLN A 44 -7.46 3.78 -11.65
N GLY A 45 -8.59 3.32 -11.12
CA GLY A 45 -9.92 3.58 -11.68
C GLY A 45 -10.37 5.04 -11.57
N ILE A 46 -9.88 5.79 -10.58
CA ILE A 46 -10.23 7.21 -10.41
C ILE A 46 -9.09 8.17 -10.75
N LYS A 47 -7.90 7.66 -11.06
CA LYS A 47 -6.77 8.46 -11.53
C LYS A 47 -7.19 9.33 -12.73
N ASN A 48 -6.68 10.55 -12.78
CA ASN A 48 -7.02 11.58 -13.77
C ASN A 48 -8.50 12.04 -13.76
N SER A 49 -9.31 11.60 -12.79
CA SER A 49 -10.66 12.14 -12.60
C SER A 49 -10.65 13.31 -11.61
N THR A 50 -11.71 14.12 -11.63
CA THR A 50 -11.95 15.17 -10.63
C THR A 50 -12.24 14.62 -9.23
N LYS A 51 -12.35 13.29 -9.07
CA LYS A 51 -12.72 12.61 -7.83
C LYS A 51 -11.52 12.16 -7.00
N THR A 52 -10.28 12.36 -7.46
CA THR A 52 -9.06 12.02 -6.70
C THR A 52 -9.02 12.67 -5.31
N GLN A 53 -9.58 13.88 -5.17
CA GLN A 53 -9.71 14.57 -3.89
C GLN A 53 -10.51 13.80 -2.84
N LEU A 54 -11.42 12.91 -3.25
CA LEU A 54 -12.22 12.09 -2.33
C LEU A 54 -11.38 11.03 -1.59
N LEU A 55 -10.17 10.72 -2.08
CA LEU A 55 -9.27 9.75 -1.46
C LEU A 55 -8.35 10.35 -0.40
N ILE A 56 -8.17 11.68 -0.41
CA ILE A 56 -7.27 12.37 0.52
C ILE A 56 -7.56 12.02 1.99
N PRO A 57 -8.83 11.99 2.46
CA PRO A 57 -9.13 11.62 3.85
C PRO A 57 -8.76 10.18 4.21
N HIS A 58 -8.59 9.29 3.23
CA HIS A 58 -8.30 7.87 3.44
C HIS A 58 -6.82 7.54 3.30
N ALA A 59 -6.02 8.41 2.68
CA ALA A 59 -4.62 8.16 2.35
C ALA A 59 -3.76 7.81 3.57
N LEU A 60 -3.97 8.51 4.69
CA LEU A 60 -3.23 8.25 5.93
C LEU A 60 -3.50 6.84 6.48
N HIS A 61 -4.77 6.41 6.48
CA HIS A 61 -5.16 5.08 6.96
C HIS A 61 -4.56 3.97 6.10
N ILE A 62 -4.48 4.18 4.78
CA ILE A 62 -3.86 3.22 3.86
C ILE A 62 -2.35 3.09 4.15
N LEU A 63 -1.66 4.20 4.41
CA LEU A 63 -0.26 4.17 4.83
C LEU A 63 -0.06 3.50 6.19
N GLN A 64 -0.99 3.69 7.13
CA GLN A 64 -0.97 3.01 8.43
C GLN A 64 -1.17 1.49 8.26
N PHE A 65 -2.07 1.07 7.37
CA PHE A 65 -2.27 -0.34 7.06
C PHE A 65 -1.00 -0.97 6.47
N LEU A 66 -0.38 -0.32 5.47
CA LEU A 66 0.88 -0.75 4.88
C LEU A 66 2.02 -0.81 5.91
N HIS A 67 2.05 0.12 6.85
CA HIS A 67 2.98 0.07 7.97
C HIS A 67 2.72 -1.13 8.89
N SER A 68 1.47 -1.40 9.24
CA SER A 68 1.11 -2.51 10.16
C SER A 68 1.55 -3.85 9.59
N ILE A 69 1.19 -4.14 8.32
CA ILE A 69 1.57 -5.39 7.67
C ILE A 69 3.10 -5.54 7.60
N TYR A 70 3.83 -4.42 7.42
CA TYR A 70 5.30 -4.41 7.38
C TYR A 70 5.96 -4.64 8.74
N MET A 71 5.40 -4.11 9.83
CA MET A 71 5.95 -4.32 11.17
C MET A 71 5.76 -5.75 11.67
N GLU A 72 4.70 -6.43 11.26
CA GLU A 72 4.44 -7.83 11.66
C GLU A 72 5.43 -8.81 11.02
N LYS A 73 6.06 -8.46 9.90
CA LYS A 73 7.06 -9.29 9.18
C LYS A 73 6.59 -10.67 8.70
N ASP A 74 5.28 -10.92 8.72
CA ASP A 74 4.70 -12.20 8.27
C ASP A 74 4.11 -12.12 6.84
N MET A 75 4.49 -11.11 6.04
CA MET A 75 4.00 -10.99 4.67
C MET A 75 4.81 -11.85 3.70
N ASP A 76 4.12 -12.49 2.76
CA ASP A 76 4.78 -13.18 1.64
C ASP A 76 5.18 -12.20 0.52
N ASP A 77 5.92 -12.73 -0.46
CA ASP A 77 6.40 -11.97 -1.62
C ASP A 77 5.26 -11.36 -2.45
N VAL A 78 4.10 -12.00 -2.49
CA VAL A 78 2.93 -11.51 -3.23
C VAL A 78 2.37 -10.28 -2.54
N VAL A 79 2.14 -10.35 -1.22
CA VAL A 79 1.68 -9.23 -0.41
C VAL A 79 2.69 -8.09 -0.45
N MET A 80 4.00 -8.38 -0.35
CA MET A 80 5.06 -7.37 -0.45
C MET A 80 5.01 -6.64 -1.80
N LYS A 81 4.92 -7.39 -2.90
CA LYS A 81 4.80 -6.83 -4.26
C LYS A 81 3.56 -5.96 -4.42
N THR A 82 2.41 -6.42 -3.95
CA THR A 82 1.15 -5.67 -4.05
C THR A 82 1.18 -4.43 -3.16
N ALA A 83 1.77 -4.51 -1.96
CA ALA A 83 1.93 -3.39 -1.04
C ALA A 83 2.79 -2.26 -1.63
N ILE A 84 3.94 -2.59 -2.25
CA ILE A 84 4.76 -1.58 -2.91
C ILE A 84 4.07 -0.99 -4.15
N GLY A 85 3.27 -1.80 -4.86
CA GLY A 85 2.38 -1.32 -5.92
C GLY A 85 1.36 -0.30 -5.42
N VAL A 86 0.68 -0.58 -4.31
CA VAL A 86 -0.29 0.34 -3.68
C VAL A 86 0.38 1.65 -3.23
N LEU A 87 1.61 1.61 -2.71
CA LEU A 87 2.38 2.82 -2.39
C LEU A 87 2.59 3.70 -3.62
N GLY A 88 3.00 3.09 -4.74
CA GLY A 88 3.20 3.80 -5.99
C GLY A 88 1.88 4.33 -6.57
N ASP A 89 0.80 3.54 -6.54
CA ASP A 89 -0.52 3.94 -7.04
C ASP A 89 -1.09 5.11 -6.24
N LEU A 90 -0.91 5.10 -4.91
CA LEU A 90 -1.31 6.20 -4.03
C LEU A 90 -0.56 7.48 -4.40
N ALA A 91 0.76 7.41 -4.58
CA ALA A 91 1.59 8.55 -4.98
C ALA A 91 1.19 9.09 -6.36
N ASP A 92 0.99 8.20 -7.32
CA ASP A 92 0.68 8.55 -8.71
C ASP A 92 -0.75 9.09 -8.87
N THR A 93 -1.67 8.67 -7.99
CA THR A 93 -3.08 9.12 -8.00
C THR A 93 -3.26 10.47 -7.29
N LEU A 94 -2.59 10.68 -6.16
CA LEU A 94 -2.74 11.90 -5.36
C LEU A 94 -1.77 13.01 -5.74
N GLY A 95 -0.65 12.68 -6.39
CA GLY A 95 0.39 13.63 -6.77
C GLY A 95 0.90 14.43 -5.57
N SER A 96 1.07 15.74 -5.75
CA SER A 96 1.58 16.65 -4.71
C SER A 96 0.76 16.66 -3.42
N ASN A 97 -0.52 16.26 -3.46
CA ASN A 97 -1.34 16.13 -2.24
C ASN A 97 -0.84 15.03 -1.30
N ALA A 98 -0.07 14.05 -1.79
CA ALA A 98 0.55 13.02 -0.97
C ALA A 98 1.97 13.37 -0.51
N SER A 99 2.52 14.51 -0.94
CA SER A 99 3.91 14.91 -0.63
C SER A 99 4.20 14.90 0.86
N SER A 100 3.36 15.56 1.66
CA SER A 100 3.53 15.64 3.12
C SER A 100 3.41 14.26 3.80
N LEU A 101 2.55 13.38 3.28
CA LEU A 101 2.36 12.03 3.78
C LEU A 101 3.61 11.16 3.57
N PHE A 102 4.16 11.16 2.35
CA PHE A 102 5.37 10.39 2.04
C PHE A 102 6.63 10.97 2.68
N GLN A 103 6.68 12.29 2.89
CA GLN A 103 7.79 12.92 3.61
C GLN A 103 7.81 12.50 5.09
N GLN A 104 6.65 12.32 5.71
CA GLN A 104 6.52 11.96 7.13
C GLN A 104 6.51 10.45 7.40
N SER A 105 6.13 9.63 6.41
CA SER A 105 6.07 8.18 6.55
C SER A 105 7.45 7.53 6.44
N LEU A 106 8.02 7.15 7.59
CA LEU A 106 9.26 6.37 7.64
C LEU A 106 9.07 4.98 7.02
N SER A 107 7.95 4.33 7.35
CA SER A 107 7.62 2.98 6.90
C SER A 107 7.55 2.86 5.38
N SER A 108 7.03 3.88 4.68
CA SER A 108 7.02 3.88 3.22
C SER A 108 8.42 3.88 2.61
N ARG A 109 9.39 4.52 3.28
CA ARG A 109 10.79 4.51 2.84
C ARG A 109 11.45 3.16 3.12
N ASP A 110 11.16 2.56 4.26
CA ASP A 110 11.70 1.26 4.65
C ASP A 110 11.19 0.15 3.71
N ILE A 111 9.87 0.07 3.49
CA ILE A 111 9.25 -0.87 2.53
C ILE A 111 9.89 -0.70 1.14
N LEU A 112 10.01 0.55 0.67
CA LEU A 112 10.61 0.83 -0.64
C LEU A 112 12.08 0.37 -0.71
N SER A 113 12.87 0.65 0.32
CA SER A 113 14.28 0.26 0.38
C SER A 113 14.46 -1.26 0.38
N GLU A 114 13.62 -1.97 1.13
CA GLU A 114 13.62 -3.43 1.18
C GLU A 114 13.26 -4.02 -0.19
N CYS A 115 12.18 -3.55 -0.80
CA CYS A 115 11.75 -4.03 -2.12
C CYS A 115 12.78 -3.73 -3.23
N LEU A 116 13.46 -2.59 -3.19
CA LEU A 116 14.54 -2.25 -4.13
C LEU A 116 15.78 -3.15 -3.99
N SER A 117 15.96 -3.73 -2.80
CA SER A 117 17.07 -4.64 -2.48
C SER A 117 16.69 -6.12 -2.65
N SER A 118 15.44 -6.42 -3.02
CA SER A 118 14.96 -7.78 -3.24
C SER A 118 15.68 -8.48 -4.40
N GLU A 119 15.89 -9.79 -4.25
CA GLU A 119 16.39 -10.66 -5.33
C GLU A 119 15.28 -11.02 -6.34
N ASP A 120 14.01 -10.87 -5.96
CA ASP A 120 12.88 -11.03 -6.86
C ASP A 120 12.78 -9.84 -7.82
N HIS A 121 12.96 -10.13 -9.10
CA HIS A 121 12.93 -9.12 -10.16
C HIS A 121 11.58 -8.40 -10.27
N LEU A 122 10.46 -9.08 -10.02
CA LEU A 122 9.12 -8.50 -10.10
C LEU A 122 8.83 -7.56 -8.92
N ILE A 123 9.29 -7.90 -7.72
CA ILE A 123 9.22 -7.00 -6.55
C ILE A 123 10.06 -5.76 -6.83
N LYS A 124 11.29 -5.96 -7.30
CA LYS A 124 12.22 -4.87 -7.59
C LYS A 124 11.72 -3.93 -8.68
N GLU A 125 11.19 -4.47 -9.78
CA GLU A 125 10.58 -3.69 -10.86
C GLU A 125 9.41 -2.83 -10.33
N SER A 126 8.55 -3.42 -9.50
CA SER A 126 7.41 -2.72 -8.88
C SER A 126 7.89 -1.61 -7.94
N ALA A 127 8.98 -1.85 -7.20
CA ALA A 127 9.61 -0.87 -6.33
C ALA A 127 10.27 0.28 -7.08
N GLU A 128 10.95 0.00 -8.20
CA GLU A 128 11.54 1.03 -9.05
C GLU A 128 10.47 1.97 -9.62
N TRP A 129 9.34 1.41 -10.05
CA TRP A 129 8.20 2.20 -10.48
C TRP A 129 7.62 3.05 -9.33
N ALA A 130 7.40 2.45 -8.15
CA ALA A 130 6.88 3.16 -6.98
C ALA A 130 7.81 4.30 -6.55
N ARG A 131 9.14 4.09 -6.58
CA ARG A 131 10.14 5.13 -6.31
C ARG A 131 9.96 6.33 -7.24
N LEU A 132 9.75 6.10 -8.53
CA LEU A 132 9.55 7.17 -9.50
C LEU A 132 8.23 7.92 -9.24
N ALA A 133 7.15 7.21 -8.92
CA ALA A 133 5.86 7.80 -8.58
C ALA A 133 5.94 8.68 -7.32
N ILE A 134 6.54 8.14 -6.25
CA ILE A 134 6.76 8.86 -4.98
C ILE A 134 7.67 10.07 -5.21
N GLY A 135 8.75 9.92 -5.98
CA GLY A 135 9.63 11.01 -6.36
C GLY A 135 8.88 12.14 -7.06
N ARG A 136 8.01 11.82 -8.01
CA ARG A 136 7.12 12.82 -8.65
C ARG A 136 6.18 13.47 -7.64
N ALA A 137 5.57 12.71 -6.73
CA ALA A 137 4.67 13.27 -5.73
C ALA A 137 5.37 14.24 -4.76
N ILE A 138 6.65 14.02 -4.45
CA ILE A 138 7.41 14.84 -3.48
C ILE A 138 8.02 16.10 -4.13
N TYR A 139 8.56 15.99 -5.35
CA TYR A 139 9.42 17.01 -5.96
C TYR A 139 8.77 17.79 -7.11
N VAL A 140 7.49 17.55 -7.42
CA VAL A 140 6.71 18.31 -8.41
C VAL A 140 6.07 19.54 -7.79
#